data_AF-A0A441WY56-F1
#
_entry.id   AF-A0A441WY56-F1
#
_cell.length_a   1.000
_cell.length_b   1.000
_cell.length_c   1.000
_cell.angle_alpha   90.00
_cell.angle_beta   90.00
_cell.angle_gamma   90.00
#
_symmetry.space_group_name_H-M   'P 1'
#
loop_
_entity.id
_entity.type
_entity.pdbx_description
1 polymer ?
#
loop_
_entity_poly.entity_id
_entity_poly.type
_entity_poly.pdbx_seq_one_letter_code
_entity_poly.pdbx_strand_id
1 'polypeptide(L)'
;MSQRKDLTIDEVVKDPMIRMLMRADRVDPHAFETMLRSLADAQFRGCKAPPRFLEDPGQSRGRLSRVARAFGQARASGEACVSW
;
A
#
# COMPACT_ATOMS: atom_id res chain seq x y z
N MET A 1 10.08 -25.59 -10.84
CA MET A 1 9.59 -24.28 -10.36
C MET A 1 8.97 -24.50 -8.98
N SER A 2 9.68 -24.13 -7.90
CA SER A 2 9.12 -24.30 -6.55
C SER A 2 8.04 -23.25 -6.35
N GLN A 3 6.77 -23.66 -6.19
CA GLN A 3 5.72 -22.73 -5.79
C GLN A 3 6.11 -22.14 -4.44
N ARG A 4 6.38 -20.84 -4.40
CA ARG A 4 6.57 -20.13 -3.14
C ARG A 4 5.20 -20.12 -2.47
N LYS A 5 5.11 -20.79 -1.33
CA LYS A 5 3.90 -20.77 -0.53
C LYS A 5 3.88 -19.45 0.23
N ASP A 6 2.91 -18.60 -0.09
CA ASP A 6 2.70 -17.36 0.64
C ASP A 6 2.26 -17.67 2.07
N LEU A 7 2.77 -16.89 3.01
CA LEU A 7 2.41 -17.00 4.43
C LEU A 7 1.04 -16.37 4.66
N THR A 8 0.22 -17.05 5.45
CA THR A 8 -1.01 -16.47 6.01
C THR A 8 -0.68 -15.37 7.03
N ILE A 9 -1.64 -14.49 7.32
CA ILE A 9 -1.47 -13.42 8.33
C ILE A 9 -1.02 -14.02 9.68
N ASP A 10 -1.62 -15.15 10.08
CA ASP A 10 -1.29 -15.84 11.32
C ASP A 10 0.13 -16.42 11.33
N GLU A 11 0.60 -16.93 10.19
CA GLU A 11 1.97 -17.43 10.03
C GLU A 11 2.98 -16.28 10.06
N VAL A 12 2.68 -15.16 9.39
CA VAL A 12 3.53 -13.95 9.40
C VAL A 12 3.72 -13.42 10.83
N VAL A 13 2.65 -13.32 11.61
CA VAL A 13 2.69 -12.80 12.99
C VAL A 13 3.41 -13.76 13.94
N LYS A 14 3.49 -15.06 13.61
CA LYS A 14 4.20 -16.08 14.42
C LYS A 14 5.60 -16.39 13.91
N ASP A 15 5.96 -15.92 12.72
CA ASP A 15 7.26 -16.18 12.12
C ASP A 15 8.39 -15.59 13.00
N PRO A 16 9.39 -16.40 13.39
CA PRO A 16 10.47 -15.94 14.27
C PRO A 16 11.29 -14.79 13.69
N MET A 17 11.59 -14.84 12.38
CA MET A 17 12.40 -13.82 11.71
C MET A 17 11.62 -12.50 11.64
N ILE A 18 10.34 -12.56 11.29
CA ILE A 18 9.48 -11.37 11.24
C ILE A 18 9.34 -10.76 12.63
N ARG A 19 9.12 -11.56 13.68
CA ARG A 19 9.08 -11.06 15.07
C ARG A 19 10.38 -10.39 15.51
N MET A 20 11.53 -10.92 15.10
CA MET A 20 12.83 -10.30 15.37
C MET A 20 12.92 -8.91 14.73
N LEU A 21 12.50 -8.77 13.46
CA LEU A 21 12.49 -7.49 12.76
C LEU A 21 11.51 -6.50 13.40
N MET A 22 10.29 -6.94 13.72
CA MET A 22 9.30 -6.09 14.40
C MET A 22 9.84 -5.54 15.73
N ARG A 23 10.55 -6.37 16.50
CA ARG A 23 11.17 -5.92 17.74
C ARG A 23 12.27 -4.88 17.50
N ALA A 24 13.11 -5.10 16.49
CA ALA A 24 14.17 -4.15 16.12
C ALA A 24 13.57 -2.77 15.76
N ASP A 25 12.43 -2.78 15.07
CA ASP A 25 11.72 -1.57 14.62
C ASP A 25 10.68 -1.05 15.62
N ARG A 26 10.56 -1.66 16.81
CA ARG A 26 9.57 -1.31 17.85
C ARG A 26 8.11 -1.38 17.37
N VAL A 27 7.82 -2.29 16.45
CA VAL A 27 6.46 -2.57 15.96
C VAL A 27 5.74 -3.52 16.91
N ASP A 28 4.54 -3.15 17.34
CA ASP A 28 3.67 -4.04 18.12
C ASP A 28 3.05 -5.14 17.23
N PRO A 29 3.21 -6.43 17.57
CA PRO A 29 2.64 -7.53 16.80
C PRO A 29 1.12 -7.48 16.62
N HIS A 30 0.39 -7.06 17.65
CA HIS A 30 -1.07 -6.99 17.59
C HIS A 30 -1.57 -5.84 16.71
N ALA A 31 -0.93 -4.67 16.80
CA ALA A 31 -1.20 -3.55 15.89
C ALA A 31 -0.93 -3.92 14.42
N PHE A 32 0.17 -4.64 14.15
CA PHE A 32 0.51 -5.10 12.81
C PHE A 32 -0.50 -6.12 12.26
N GLU A 33 -0.90 -7.10 13.07
CA GLU A 33 -1.95 -8.05 12.69
C GLU A 33 -3.26 -7.33 12.36
N THR A 34 -3.68 -6.39 13.21
CA THR A 34 -4.89 -5.60 13.01
C THR A 34 -4.85 -4.82 11.69
N MET A 35 -3.70 -4.24 11.36
CA MET A 35 -3.48 -3.55 10.09
C MET A 35 -3.62 -4.50 8.89
N LEU A 36 -3.00 -5.69 8.95
CA LEU A 36 -3.10 -6.68 7.87
C LEU A 36 -4.54 -7.18 7.68
N ARG A 37 -5.27 -7.43 8.77
CA ARG A 37 -6.68 -7.81 8.73
C ARG A 37 -7.55 -6.72 8.12
N SER A 38 -7.36 -5.47 8.55
CA SER A 38 -8.08 -4.31 7.97
C SER A 38 -7.80 -4.15 6.47
N LEU A 39 -6.56 -4.40 6.03
CA LEU A 39 -6.19 -4.32 4.63
C LEU A 39 -6.86 -5.45 3.81
N ALA A 40 -6.88 -6.67 4.35
CA ALA A 40 -7.57 -7.79 3.71
C ALA A 40 -9.09 -7.53 3.58
N ASP A 41 -9.71 -6.97 4.62
CA ASP A 41 -11.12 -6.60 4.60
C ASP A 41 -11.43 -5.51 3.57
N ALA A 42 -10.54 -4.51 3.44
CA ALA A 42 -10.68 -3.45 2.45
C ALA A 42 -10.60 -4.00 1.02
N GLN A 43 -9.68 -4.93 0.76
CA GLN A 43 -9.57 -5.60 -0.55
C GLN A 43 -10.83 -6.42 -0.86
N PHE A 44 -11.33 -7.19 0.10
CA PHE A 44 -12.55 -7.97 -0.09
C PHE A 44 -13.77 -7.09 -0.42
N ARG A 45 -13.88 -5.91 0.19
CA ARG A 45 -14.97 -4.95 -0.10
C ARG A 45 -14.78 -4.24 -1.44
N GLY A 46 -13.55 -3.95 -1.85
CA GLY A 46 -13.22 -3.38 -3.16
C GLY A 46 -13.54 -4.31 -4.33
N CYS A 47 -13.39 -5.63 -4.15
CA CYS A 47 -13.70 -6.64 -5.16
C CYS A 47 -15.21 -6.87 -5.41
N LYS A 48 -16.11 -6.28 -4.59
CA LYS A 48 -17.57 -6.32 -4.85
C LYS A 48 -18.06 -5.26 -5.85
N ALA A 49 -17.20 -4.34 -6.27
CA ALA A 49 -17.46 -3.56 -7.46
C ALA A 49 -17.06 -4.42 -8.67
N PRO A 50 -17.99 -4.80 -9.58
CA PRO A 50 -17.59 -5.44 -10.82
C PRO A 50 -16.62 -4.50 -11.55
N PRO A 51 -15.57 -5.02 -12.21
CA PRO A 51 -14.71 -4.20 -13.04
C PRO A 51 -15.54 -3.67 -14.22
N ARG A 52 -16.12 -2.48 -14.06
CA ARG A 52 -16.65 -1.72 -15.19
C ARG A 52 -15.48 -1.12 -15.94
N PHE A 53 -14.84 -1.91 -16.79
CA PHE A 53 -14.35 -1.44 -18.08
C PHE A 53 -13.84 -2.61 -18.93
N LEU A 54 -14.78 -3.31 -19.56
CA LEU A 54 -14.56 -3.91 -20.87
C LEU A 54 -15.30 -2.99 -21.86
N GLU A 55 -14.76 -1.81 -22.12
CA GLU A 55 -15.25 -0.92 -23.17
C GLU A 55 -14.05 -0.30 -23.90
N ASP A 56 -13.75 -0.90 -25.05
CA ASP A 56 -13.12 -0.36 -26.26
C ASP A 56 -11.69 0.24 -26.21
N PRO A 57 -10.71 -0.28 -26.99
CA PRO A 57 -9.41 0.35 -27.16
C PRO A 57 -9.52 1.51 -28.16
N GLY A 58 -10.12 2.60 -27.72
CA GLY A 58 -10.23 3.80 -28.50
C GLY A 58 -10.71 4.93 -27.64
N GLN A 59 -9.99 6.06 -27.70
CA GLN A 59 -10.45 7.37 -27.25
C GLN A 59 -10.05 7.80 -25.83
N SER A 60 -9.07 8.71 -25.84
CA SER A 60 -9.12 9.99 -25.13
C SER A 60 -8.72 10.01 -23.65
N ARG A 61 -7.44 10.34 -23.45
CA ARG A 61 -6.95 11.43 -22.59
C ARG A 61 -7.92 11.93 -21.51
N GLY A 62 -7.49 11.72 -20.26
CA GLY A 62 -7.68 12.69 -19.18
C GLY A 62 -8.42 12.14 -17.98
N ARG A 63 -7.70 12.05 -16.84
CA ARG A 63 -7.96 12.86 -15.63
C ARG A 63 -7.39 12.19 -14.36
N LEU A 64 -6.07 12.00 -14.31
CA LEU A 64 -5.35 11.74 -13.06
C LEU A 64 -4.88 13.09 -12.49
N SER A 65 -5.78 13.86 -11.86
CA SER A 65 -5.40 15.18 -11.30
C SER A 65 -6.12 15.60 -10.01
N ARG A 66 -6.55 14.67 -9.15
CA ARG A 66 -7.26 15.06 -7.91
C ARG A 66 -6.76 14.49 -6.57
N VAL A 67 -5.75 13.61 -6.53
CA VAL A 67 -5.29 13.06 -5.22
C VAL A 67 -3.90 13.57 -4.79
N ALA A 68 -3.11 14.18 -5.68
CA ALA A 68 -1.76 14.65 -5.37
C ALA A 68 -1.68 16.02 -4.65
N ARG A 69 -2.80 16.63 -4.24
CA ARG A 69 -2.81 18.00 -3.70
C ARG A 69 -2.77 18.13 -2.17
N ALA A 70 -2.65 17.03 -1.42
CA ALA A 70 -2.76 17.05 0.05
C ALA A 70 -1.45 16.78 0.82
N PHE A 71 -0.32 16.50 0.16
CA PHE A 71 0.95 16.21 0.84
C PHE A 71 2.10 17.21 0.56
N GLY A 72 1.78 18.38 0.00
CA GLY A 72 2.80 19.33 -0.48
C GLY A 72 2.80 20.71 0.17
N GLN A 73 2.16 20.90 1.33
CA GLN A 73 2.05 22.23 1.94
C GLN A 73 2.54 22.25 3.38
N ALA A 74 3.84 22.02 3.56
CA ALA A 74 4.56 22.37 4.79
C ALA A 74 6.08 22.51 4.56
N ARG A 75 6.50 23.52 3.78
CA ARG A 75 7.52 24.51 4.19
C ARG A 75 7.81 25.48 3.05
N ALA A 76 7.71 26.75 3.41
CA ALA A 76 8.20 27.87 2.62
C ALA A 76 9.73 27.99 2.72
N SER A 77 10.23 28.84 1.82
CA SER A 77 11.51 29.58 1.84
C SER A 77 12.81 28.81 1.60
N GLY A 78 13.51 29.20 0.52
CA GLY A 78 14.95 29.04 0.39
C GLY A 78 15.43 28.56 -0.98
N GLU A 79 15.40 29.47 -1.96
CA GLU A 79 16.40 29.71 -3.01
C GLU A 79 17.19 28.56 -3.70
N ALA A 80 17.36 28.78 -5.02
CA ALA A 80 18.47 28.36 -5.88
C ALA A 80 18.54 26.91 -6.39
N CYS A 81 17.89 26.71 -7.55
CA CYS A 81 18.48 26.22 -8.79
C CYS A 81 19.96 25.75 -8.72
N VAL A 82 20.23 24.45 -8.93
CA VAL A 82 21.31 23.97 -9.82
C VAL A 82 20.96 22.57 -10.34
N SER A 83 21.09 22.40 -11.65
CA SER A 83 21.10 21.16 -12.42
C SER A 83 22.49 20.53 -12.48
N TRP A 84 22.60 19.22 -12.24
CA TRP A 84 23.61 18.33 -12.83
C TRP A 84 22.98 16.96 -13.07
#